data_AF-A0A8J3UTU3-F1
#
_entry.id   AF-A0A8J3UTU3-F1
#
_cell.length_a   1.000
_cell.length_b   1.000
_cell.length_c   1.000
_cell.angle_alpha   90.00
_cell.angle_beta   90.00
_cell.angle_gamma   90.00
#
_symmetry.space_group_name_H-M   'P 1'
#
loop_
_entity.id
_entity.type
_entity.pdbx_description
1 polymer ?
#
loop_
_entity_poly.entity_id
_entity_poly.type
_entity_poly.pdbx_seq_one_letter_code
_entity_poly.pdbx_strand_id
1 'polypeptide(L)'
;MHMTEQPDLDEIEERFVAILEGRLSRDEADRWAMRWVADGDLAWEALEWWALNLLAGIDLPAGPAGDYLHDDEQVRAWLQELQQRRPG
;
A
#
# COMPACT_ATOMS: atom_id res chain seq x y z
N MET A 1 -0.54 11.50 22.37
CA MET A 1 -1.63 11.93 21.48
C MET A 1 -1.12 11.79 20.06
N HIS A 2 -1.75 10.89 19.31
CA HIS A 2 -1.89 10.73 17.84
C HIS A 2 -2.70 9.42 17.73
N MET A 3 -4.00 9.49 18.07
CA MET A 3 -5.11 9.59 17.12
C MET A 3 -5.25 8.28 16.34
N THR A 4 -6.10 7.43 16.91
CA THR A 4 -6.88 6.37 16.27
C THR A 4 -7.69 6.96 15.11
N GLU A 5 -7.03 7.27 14.00
CA GLU A 5 -7.70 7.70 12.78
C GLU A 5 -7.16 6.85 11.62
N GLN A 6 -8.09 6.36 10.82
CA GLN A 6 -7.86 5.65 9.57
C GLN A 6 -6.92 6.47 8.67
N PRO A 7 -5.93 5.86 8.00
CA PRO A 7 -4.98 6.60 7.19
C PRO A 7 -5.68 7.19 5.97
N ASP A 8 -5.27 8.40 5.62
CA ASP A 8 -5.75 9.04 4.40
C ASP A 8 -4.96 8.58 3.15
N LEU A 9 -5.36 9.10 2.00
CA LEU A 9 -4.73 8.79 0.72
C LEU A 9 -3.26 9.24 0.65
N ASP A 10 -2.87 10.29 1.38
CA ASP A 10 -1.49 10.78 1.43
C ASP A 10 -0.60 9.81 2.22
N GLU A 11 -1.11 9.31 3.34
CA GLU A 11 -0.43 8.29 4.14
C GLU A 11 -0.28 6.97 3.39
N ILE A 12 -1.29 6.58 2.59
CA ILE A 12 -1.21 5.40 1.71
C ILE A 12 -0.17 5.63 0.60
N GLU A 13 -0.20 6.79 -0.07
CA GLU A 13 0.74 7.13 -1.14
C GLU A 13 2.20 7.13 -0.64
N GLU A 14 2.45 7.70 0.54
CA GLU A 14 3.78 7.72 1.16
C GLU A 14 4.33 6.31 1.38
N ARG A 15 3.49 5.28 1.57
CA ARG A 15 3.98 3.89 1.68
C ARG A 15 4.58 3.39 0.38
N PHE A 16 3.95 3.68 -0.75
CA PHE A 16 4.51 3.34 -2.07
C PHE A 16 5.85 4.05 -2.29
N VAL A 17 5.92 5.34 -1.97
CA VAL A 17 7.16 6.13 -2.09
C VAL A 17 8.26 5.54 -1.19
N ALA A 18 7.94 5.26 0.08
CA ALA A 18 8.90 4.72 1.04
C ALA A 18 9.43 3.32 0.64
N ILE A 19 8.60 2.48 0.03
CA ILE A 19 9.05 1.19 -0.55
C ILE A 19 10.05 1.43 -1.68
N LEU A 20 9.71 2.30 -2.63
CA LEU A 20 10.56 2.57 -3.80
C LEU A 20 11.88 3.26 -3.44
N GLU A 21 11.92 4.01 -2.34
CA GLU A 21 13.13 4.63 -1.80
C GLU A 21 13.90 3.70 -0.84
N GLY A 22 13.40 2.50 -0.58
CA GLY A 22 14.02 1.53 0.35
C GLY A 22 13.97 1.95 1.82
N ARG A 23 13.13 2.92 2.17
CA ARG A 23 12.88 3.37 3.56
C ARG A 23 11.91 2.46 4.31
N LEU A 24 11.09 1.71 3.59
CA LEU A 24 10.10 0.77 4.12
C LEU A 24 10.24 -0.57 3.40
N SER A 25 10.35 -1.67 4.14
CA SER A 25 10.32 -2.99 3.50
C SER A 25 8.90 -3.38 3.09
N ARG A 26 8.79 -4.30 2.13
CA ARG A 26 7.48 -4.80 1.66
C ARG A 26 6.71 -5.58 2.73
N ASP A 27 7.39 -6.35 3.57
CA ASP A 27 6.79 -7.03 4.74
C ASP A 27 6.22 -6.01 5.74
N GLU A 28 6.94 -4.93 6.02
CA GLU A 28 6.45 -3.88 6.91
C GLU A 28 5.24 -3.13 6.31
N ALA A 29 5.25 -2.90 5.00
CA ALA A 29 4.14 -2.28 4.27
C ALA A 29 2.90 -3.18 4.24
N ASP A 30 3.07 -4.48 3.96
CA ASP A 30 2.00 -5.47 4.00
C ASP A 30 1.33 -5.50 5.38
N ARG A 31 2.12 -5.70 6.44
CA ARG A 31 1.58 -5.76 7.81
C ARG A 31 0.85 -4.48 8.20
N TRP A 32 1.37 -3.33 7.78
CA TRP A 32 0.71 -2.05 8.00
C TRP A 32 -0.64 -1.98 7.28
N ALA A 33 -0.71 -2.38 6.01
CA ALA A 33 -1.95 -2.37 5.23
C ALA A 33 -2.97 -3.39 5.75
N MET A 34 -2.52 -4.61 6.07
CA MET A 34 -3.35 -5.69 6.59
C MET A 34 -4.05 -5.34 7.91
N ARG A 35 -3.44 -4.52 8.77
CA ARG A 35 -4.10 -4.03 9.99
C ARG A 35 -5.38 -3.24 9.68
N TRP A 36 -5.35 -2.45 8.60
CA TRP A 36 -6.46 -1.59 8.19
C TRP A 36 -7.49 -2.37 7.36
N VAL A 37 -7.04 -3.24 6.46
CA VAL A 37 -7.91 -4.12 5.65
C VAL A 37 -8.70 -5.11 6.52
N ALA A 38 -8.12 -5.57 7.63
CA ALA A 38 -8.78 -6.50 8.55
C ALA A 38 -9.85 -5.84 9.44
N ASP A 39 -9.88 -4.50 9.52
CA ASP A 39 -10.86 -3.76 10.30
C ASP A 39 -12.11 -3.45 9.46
N GLY A 40 -13.15 -4.27 9.66
CA GLY A 40 -14.40 -4.18 8.92
C GLY A 40 -15.32 -3.01 9.32
N ASP A 41 -14.98 -2.27 10.38
CA ASP A 41 -15.76 -1.11 10.83
C ASP A 41 -15.33 0.19 10.13
N LEU A 42 -14.21 0.16 9.39
CA LEU A 42 -13.67 1.31 8.65
C LEU A 42 -14.37 1.50 7.30
N ALA A 43 -14.63 2.76 6.95
CA ALA A 43 -15.25 3.14 5.69
C ALA A 43 -14.21 3.80 4.79
N TRP A 44 -14.00 3.24 3.61
CA TRP A 44 -12.98 3.69 2.66
C TRP A 44 -13.63 4.27 1.41
N GLU A 45 -13.03 5.35 0.89
CA GLU A 45 -13.30 5.75 -0.48
C GLU A 45 -12.72 4.72 -1.46
N ALA A 46 -13.32 4.63 -2.64
CA ALA A 46 -12.98 3.59 -3.61
C ALA A 46 -11.48 3.59 -4.00
N LEU A 47 -10.86 4.77 -4.08
CA LEU A 47 -9.45 4.91 -4.41
C LEU A 47 -8.52 4.53 -3.25
N GLU A 48 -8.88 4.92 -2.02
CA GLU A 48 -8.14 4.54 -0.81
C GLU A 48 -8.16 3.03 -0.63
N TRP A 49 -9.35 2.42 -0.75
CA TRP A 49 -9.52 0.98 -0.65
C TRP A 49 -8.69 0.23 -1.71
N TRP A 50 -8.72 0.70 -2.96
CA TRP A 50 -7.92 0.13 -4.04
C TRP A 50 -6.42 0.19 -3.72
N ALA A 51 -5.89 1.35 -3.35
CA ALA A 51 -4.46 1.52 -3.08
C ALA A 51 -3.99 0.74 -1.85
N LEU A 52 -4.81 0.72 -0.79
CA LEU A 52 -4.53 -0.05 0.42
C LEU A 52 -4.47 -1.56 0.14
N ASN A 53 -5.37 -2.08 -0.71
CA ASN A 53 -5.37 -3.50 -1.08
C ASN A 53 -4.19 -3.90 -1.98
N LEU A 54 -3.54 -2.96 -2.68
CA LEU A 54 -2.30 -3.25 -3.40
C LEU A 54 -1.11 -3.39 -2.45
N LEU A 55 -1.11 -2.64 -1.34
CA LEU A 55 -0.10 -2.80 -0.30
C LEU A 55 -0.32 -4.09 0.51
N ALA A 56 -1.57 -4.48 0.73
CA ALA A 56 -1.91 -5.78 1.32
C ALA A 56 -1.57 -6.92 0.33
N GLY A 57 -0.52 -7.67 0.62
CA GLY A 57 0.04 -8.71 -0.23
C GLY A 57 1.21 -8.28 -1.10
N ILE A 58 1.77 -7.07 -0.88
CA ILE A 58 2.93 -6.59 -1.63
C ILE A 58 4.21 -7.41 -1.38
N ASP A 59 4.24 -8.17 -0.28
CA ASP A 59 5.33 -9.05 0.10
C ASP A 59 5.15 -10.51 -0.39
N LEU A 60 4.08 -10.80 -1.13
CA LEU A 60 3.81 -12.15 -1.62
C LEU A 60 4.94 -12.65 -2.54
N PRO A 61 5.43 -13.88 -2.35
CA PRO A 61 6.47 -14.43 -3.21
C PRO A 61 5.91 -14.85 -4.59
N ALA A 62 6.65 -14.56 -5.66
CA ALA A 62 6.36 -15.02 -7.02
C ALA A 62 6.56 -16.54 -7.18
N GLY A 63 7.32 -17.16 -6.28
CA GLY A 63 7.64 -18.57 -6.33
C GLY A 63 8.73 -18.98 -5.33
N PRO A 64 9.23 -20.23 -5.41
CA PRO A 64 10.18 -20.79 -4.45
C PRO A 64 11.57 -20.13 -4.46
N ALA A 65 11.86 -19.29 -5.46
CA ALA A 65 13.12 -18.55 -5.58
C ALA A 65 13.23 -17.35 -4.61
N GLY A 66 12.12 -16.94 -3.99
CA GLY A 66 12.10 -15.85 -3.00
C GLY A 66 11.95 -14.45 -3.58
N ASP A 67 11.82 -14.30 -4.91
CA ASP A 67 11.43 -13.04 -5.53
C ASP A 67 9.98 -12.70 -5.19
N TYR A 68 9.66 -11.40 -5.15
CA TYR A 68 8.30 -10.93 -4.92
C TYR A 68 7.44 -11.03 -6.19
N LEU A 69 6.15 -11.29 -6.01
CA LEU A 69 5.13 -11.35 -7.06
C LEU A 69 5.04 -10.03 -7.85
N HIS A 70 5.27 -8.91 -7.16
CA HIS A 70 5.22 -7.58 -7.72
C HIS A 70 6.60 -6.97 -7.65
N ASP A 71 7.22 -6.54 -8.75
CA ASP A 71 8.53 -5.90 -8.73
C ASP A 71 8.42 -4.38 -8.53
N ASP A 72 9.56 -3.67 -8.47
CA ASP A 72 9.57 -2.22 -8.27
C ASP A 72 8.95 -1.46 -9.46
N GLU A 73 8.96 -2.03 -10.67
CA GLU A 73 8.31 -1.42 -11.82
C GLU A 73 6.79 -1.46 -11.66
N GLN A 74 6.25 -2.59 -11.21
CA GLN A 74 4.83 -2.73 -10.88
C GLN A 74 4.40 -1.77 -9.77
N VAL A 75 5.21 -1.61 -8.71
CA VAL A 75 4.95 -0.67 -7.62
C VAL A 75 4.96 0.79 -8.12
N ARG A 76 5.89 1.15 -9.02
CA ARG A 76 5.90 2.49 -9.66
C ARG A 76 4.66 2.72 -10.52
N ALA A 77 4.23 1.71 -11.28
CA ALA A 77 3.03 1.82 -12.11
C ALA A 77 1.78 2.08 -11.26
N TRP A 78 1.65 1.39 -10.12
CA TRP A 78 0.55 1.62 -9.18
C TRP A 78 0.59 3.01 -8.55
N LEU A 79 1.77 3.50 -8.15
CA LEU A 79 1.91 4.86 -7.62
C LEU A 79 1.50 5.91 -8.65
N GLN A 80 1.90 5.73 -9.92
CA GLN A 80 1.49 6.63 -11.00
C GLN A 80 -0.03 6.57 -11.25
N GLU A 81 -0.62 5.38 -11.22
CA GLU A 81 -2.06 5.18 -11.38
C GLU A 81 -2.85 5.82 -10.22
N LEU A 82 -2.35 5.70 -8.99
CA LEU A 82 -2.89 6.37 -7.81
C LEU A 82 -2.93 7.89 -8.05
N GLN A 83 -1.78 8.48 -8.38
CA GLN A 83 -1.63 9.92 -8.63
C GLN A 83 -2.53 10.43 -9.77
N GLN A 84 -2.74 9.63 -10.82
CA GLN A 84 -3.64 9.98 -11.93
C GLN A 84 -5.12 9.95 -11.56
N ARG A 85 -5.51 9.07 -10.62
CA ARG A 85 -6.90 8.91 -10.17
C ARG A 85 -7.28 9.87 -9.05
N ARG A 86 -6.29 10.52 -8.43
CA ARG A 86 -6.53 11.48 -7.35
C ARG A 86 -7.41 12.64 -7.84
N PRO A 87 -8.51 12.95 -7.13
CA PRO A 87 -9.20 14.20 -7.35
C PRO A 87 -8.28 15.36 -6.93
N GLY A 88 -8.25 16.43 -7.74
CA GLY A 88 -7.51 17.66 -7.45
C GLY A 88 -8.23 18.58 -6.48
#